data_AF-A0A821MBD1-F1
#
_entry.id   AF-A0A821MBD1-F1
#
_cell.length_a   1.000
_cell.length_b   1.000
_cell.length_c   1.000
_cell.angle_alpha   90.00
_cell.angle_beta   90.00
_cell.angle_gamma   90.00
#
_symmetry.space_group_name_H-M   'P 1'
#
loop_
_entity.id
_entity.type
_entity.pdbx_description
1 polymer ?
#
loop_
_entity_poly.entity_id
_entity_poly.type
_entity_poly.pdbx_seq_one_letter_code
_entity_poly.pdbx_strand_id
1 'polypeptide(L)'
;MPNRESLVNVSSLAVLSRRSDAPPNLGSAVLAITNKGLAVLRFEMWTLAQKADHFQVMVDQPGRHDKNGLVSDCTMSSWGDSRTCIKEPDDNDGQWTSMYLASQIFRYVVTQDSRIKAQAWKHFEAMELLSIPGYPARSFAKRSDFLSKIPWYPSPVYPDLQFQGDTSSDEICGHEFVYPLVHDLLASNDDERKRAYVLIFNITNHILTHDWYLFGENHNRTTWDYWNPVQINNDSRYQEDRGINSLQILAYLLQTYGYSGDERFLDGANLLIGSYQYNVNLINQKMIAVCASDFEYALPVFDYDQMAYLSYFNLAHAFHTIASSVSLSTVQKAHAQSLIDNLWEYMDIGLDLSFSYKKMEKTPFFNFIYCYASGQVNQTQNTSNKRHGLTMRAFRHDCNSLSNDGVWHMQRWPLELIHWAQFNSDRLDVQINVPAQCYPPIKSLQMLPPDERSTKNVDQGVYDLDDGDGLIETDPTNFLLGYWGMRYFNLLQ
;
A
#
# COMPACT_ATOMS: atom_id res chain seq x y z
N MET A 1 -19.62 -8.14 18.92
CA MET A 1 -18.23 -8.04 19.39
C MET A 1 -18.14 -8.59 20.81
N PRO A 2 -17.18 -9.48 21.10
CA PRO A 2 -16.94 -9.98 22.46
C PRO A 2 -16.73 -8.82 23.43
N ASN A 3 -17.11 -9.00 24.71
CA ASN A 3 -16.69 -8.15 25.83
C ASN A 3 -17.19 -6.67 25.88
N ARG A 4 -18.14 -6.23 25.05
CA ARG A 4 -18.73 -4.86 25.16
C ARG A 4 -19.20 -4.50 26.58
N GLU A 5 -19.68 -5.49 27.34
CA GLU A 5 -20.19 -5.29 28.70
C GLU A 5 -19.21 -5.76 29.81
N SER A 6 -17.95 -6.09 29.48
CA SER A 6 -16.99 -6.52 30.49
C SER A 6 -16.45 -5.33 31.29
N LEU A 7 -17.18 -4.92 32.32
CA LEU A 7 -16.73 -3.87 33.23
C LEU A 7 -15.64 -4.40 34.18
N VAL A 8 -14.52 -3.69 34.25
CA VAL A 8 -13.45 -3.94 35.23
C VAL A 8 -13.61 -2.93 36.36
N ASN A 9 -13.94 -3.42 37.56
CA ASN A 9 -14.12 -2.57 38.73
C ASN A 9 -12.74 -2.20 39.29
N VAL A 10 -12.43 -0.90 39.30
CA VAL A 10 -11.23 -0.35 39.94
C VAL A 10 -11.56 -0.05 41.40
N SER A 11 -10.94 -0.78 42.33
CA SER A 11 -11.15 -0.60 43.78
C SER A 11 -10.20 0.43 44.40
N SER A 12 -9.04 0.64 43.78
CA SER A 12 -8.07 1.64 44.21
C SER A 12 -7.21 2.11 43.05
N LEU A 13 -6.81 3.38 43.07
CA LEU A 13 -5.94 4.00 42.08
C LEU A 13 -4.86 4.82 42.81
N ALA A 14 -3.60 4.68 42.40
CA ALA A 14 -2.49 5.49 42.90
C ALA A 14 -1.62 6.00 41.75
N VAL A 15 -1.18 7.25 41.83
CA VAL A 15 -0.19 7.82 40.91
C VAL A 15 1.18 7.76 41.57
N LEU A 16 2.11 7.04 40.95
CA LEU A 16 3.50 6.95 41.35
C LEU A 16 4.30 7.99 40.56
N SER A 17 4.79 9.02 41.25
CA SER A 17 5.63 10.04 40.65
C SER A 17 6.90 9.42 40.06
N ARG A 18 7.35 9.95 38.92
CA ARG A 18 8.64 9.63 38.32
C ARG A 18 9.76 9.76 39.35
N ARG A 19 10.62 8.74 39.46
CA ARG A 19 11.82 8.80 40.32
C ARG A 19 12.86 9.74 39.70
N SER A 20 13.65 10.41 40.54
CA SER A 20 14.69 11.34 40.08
C SER A 20 15.81 10.66 39.30
N ASP A 21 16.05 9.37 39.53
CA ASP A 21 17.06 8.52 38.87
C ASP A 21 16.51 7.74 37.66
N ALA A 22 15.22 7.88 37.33
CA ALA A 22 14.61 7.19 36.20
C ALA A 22 15.16 7.72 34.85
N PRO A 23 15.17 6.89 33.80
CA PRO A 23 15.48 7.34 32.45
C PRO A 23 14.66 8.59 32.04
N PRO A 24 15.21 9.51 31.22
CA PRO A 24 14.52 10.74 30.83
C PRO A 24 13.18 10.51 30.11
N ASN A 25 13.07 9.39 29.40
CA ASN A 25 11.88 9.03 28.65
C ASN A 25 10.77 8.40 29.50
N LEU A 26 11.05 8.00 30.75
CA LEU A 26 10.05 7.38 31.62
C LEU A 26 9.37 8.45 32.48
N GLY A 27 8.05 8.53 32.38
CA GLY A 27 7.19 9.41 33.16
C GLY A 27 6.72 8.82 34.49
N SER A 28 5.67 9.41 35.06
CA SER A 28 4.94 8.83 36.19
C SER A 28 4.25 7.52 35.78
N ALA A 29 3.83 6.72 36.74
CA ALA A 29 3.01 5.53 36.51
C ALA A 29 1.70 5.61 37.29
N VAL A 30 0.65 4.99 36.77
CA VAL A 30 -0.62 4.82 37.49
C VAL A 30 -0.78 3.34 37.82
N LEU A 31 -1.07 3.06 39.08
CA LEU A 31 -1.32 1.72 39.58
C LEU A 31 -2.81 1.60 39.91
N ALA A 32 -3.50 0.66 39.29
CA ALA A 32 -4.91 0.38 39.54
C ALA A 32 -5.07 -1.02 40.11
N ILE A 33 -5.71 -1.15 41.27
CA ILE A 33 -6.18 -2.44 41.78
C ILE A 33 -7.57 -2.66 41.23
N THR A 34 -7.76 -3.77 40.52
CA THR A 34 -9.03 -4.13 39.90
C THR A 34 -9.55 -5.46 40.43
N ASN A 35 -10.82 -5.75 40.19
CA ASN A 35 -11.40 -7.07 40.44
C ASN A 35 -10.77 -8.19 39.58
N LYS A 36 -9.91 -7.86 38.61
CA LYS A 36 -9.17 -8.81 37.75
C LYS A 36 -7.68 -8.89 38.10
N GLY A 37 -7.17 -8.02 38.98
CA GLY A 37 -5.75 -7.97 39.36
C GLY A 37 -5.19 -6.56 39.34
N LEU A 38 -3.86 -6.45 39.31
CA LEU A 38 -3.12 -5.19 39.31
C LEU A 38 -2.86 -4.73 37.87
N ALA A 39 -3.29 -3.52 37.51
CA ALA A 39 -2.94 -2.88 36.25
C ALA A 39 -1.93 -1.76 36.49
N VAL A 40 -0.91 -1.66 35.62
CA VAL A 40 0.12 -0.63 35.65
C VAL A 40 0.07 0.13 34.33
N LEU A 41 -0.27 1.41 34.38
CA LEU A 41 -0.17 2.31 33.23
C LEU A 41 1.15 3.08 33.35
N ARG A 42 2.02 2.97 32.35
CA ARG A 42 3.29 3.69 32.29
C ARG A 42 3.25 4.70 31.16
N PHE A 43 3.71 5.91 31.44
CA PHE A 43 3.86 6.94 30.42
C PHE A 43 5.31 6.97 29.96
N GLU A 44 5.54 6.67 28.69
CA GLU A 44 6.88 6.63 28.10
C GLU A 44 6.91 7.52 26.86
N MET A 45 7.95 8.35 26.75
CA MET A 45 8.21 9.14 25.55
C MET A 45 8.99 8.31 24.54
N TRP A 46 8.48 8.26 23.31
CA TRP A 46 9.08 7.54 22.20
C TRP A 46 9.43 8.50 21.06
N THR A 47 10.61 8.35 20.49
CA THR A 47 10.92 8.95 19.19
C THR A 47 10.33 8.09 18.07
N LEU A 48 10.14 8.68 16.89
CA LEU A 48 9.69 7.91 15.71
C LEU A 48 10.70 6.82 15.32
N ALA A 49 12.00 7.06 15.52
CA ALA A 49 13.04 6.06 15.29
C ALA A 49 12.89 4.85 16.25
N GLN A 50 12.65 5.11 17.55
CA GLN A 50 12.40 4.03 18.50
C GLN A 50 11.14 3.23 18.13
N LYS A 51 10.07 3.90 17.68
CA LYS A 51 8.87 3.21 17.18
C LYS A 51 9.21 2.34 15.96
N ALA A 52 9.94 2.88 14.98
CA ALA A 52 10.36 2.12 13.81
C ALA A 52 11.18 0.87 14.18
N ASP A 53 12.09 0.99 15.15
CA ASP A 53 12.87 -0.14 15.65
C ASP A 53 11.98 -1.19 16.35
N HIS A 54 11.00 -0.76 17.15
CA HIS A 54 10.01 -1.65 17.78
C HIS A 54 9.19 -2.41 16.74
N PHE A 55 8.67 -1.71 15.73
CA PHE A 55 7.92 -2.33 14.63
C PHE A 55 8.76 -3.29 13.81
N GLN A 56 10.03 -2.96 13.56
CA GLN A 56 10.94 -3.87 12.89
C GLN A 56 11.17 -5.15 13.69
N VAL A 57 11.36 -5.03 15.02
CA VAL A 57 11.52 -6.20 15.89
C VAL A 57 10.27 -7.10 15.85
N MET A 58 9.07 -6.54 15.74
CA MET A 58 7.85 -7.35 15.64
C MET A 58 7.81 -8.21 14.35
N VAL A 59 8.27 -7.68 13.21
CA VAL A 59 8.38 -8.47 11.97
C VAL A 59 9.52 -9.48 12.02
N ASP A 60 10.68 -9.06 12.56
CA ASP A 60 11.88 -9.90 12.63
C ASP A 60 11.74 -11.03 13.67
N GLN A 61 10.76 -10.94 14.59
CA GLN A 61 10.55 -11.93 15.62
C GLN A 61 10.17 -13.29 14.99
N PRO A 62 10.96 -14.36 15.25
CA PRO A 62 10.66 -15.68 14.70
C PRO A 62 9.24 -16.14 15.05
N GLY A 63 8.50 -16.55 14.03
CA GLY A 63 7.13 -17.03 14.16
C GLY A 63 6.05 -15.95 14.00
N ARG A 64 6.40 -14.66 14.03
CA ARG A 64 5.46 -13.55 13.79
C ARG A 64 5.61 -12.99 12.38
N HIS A 65 4.50 -12.54 11.79
CA HIS A 65 4.34 -11.78 10.54
C HIS A 65 5.06 -12.22 9.26
N ASP A 66 6.23 -12.86 9.32
CA ASP A 66 6.90 -13.51 8.20
C ASP A 66 6.32 -14.93 8.00
N LYS A 67 5.67 -15.12 6.85
CA LYS A 67 5.13 -16.36 6.30
C LYS A 67 5.95 -16.75 5.07
N ASN A 68 7.07 -17.43 5.29
CA ASN A 68 7.98 -17.90 4.23
C ASN A 68 8.53 -16.78 3.33
N GLY A 69 8.80 -15.60 3.91
CA GLY A 69 9.22 -14.41 3.19
C GLY A 69 8.08 -13.54 2.66
N LEU A 70 6.82 -13.98 2.76
CA LEU A 70 5.65 -13.10 2.59
C LEU A 70 5.27 -12.50 3.94
N VAL A 71 4.80 -11.25 3.96
CA VAL A 71 4.27 -10.61 5.18
C VAL A 71 2.81 -11.01 5.38
N SER A 72 2.39 -11.13 6.64
CA SER A 72 1.08 -11.62 7.04
C SER A 72 0.66 -10.97 8.35
N ASP A 73 -0.63 -10.72 8.48
CA ASP A 73 -1.26 -10.49 9.77
C ASP A 73 -1.19 -11.75 10.65
N CYS A 74 -1.33 -11.55 11.96
CA CYS A 74 -1.35 -12.62 12.95
C CYS A 74 -2.76 -12.80 13.50
N THR A 75 -3.39 -13.94 13.22
CA THR A 75 -4.59 -14.38 13.95
C THR A 75 -4.17 -15.01 15.27
N MET A 76 -4.67 -14.48 16.38
CA MET A 76 -4.39 -14.95 17.73
C MET A 76 -5.32 -16.09 18.12
N SER A 77 -4.83 -17.05 18.91
CA SER A 77 -5.63 -18.20 19.36
C SER A 77 -6.70 -17.83 20.40
N SER A 78 -6.55 -16.67 21.03
CA SER A 78 -7.47 -16.13 22.00
C SER A 78 -7.38 -14.61 22.04
N TRP A 79 -8.46 -13.98 22.50
CA TRP A 79 -8.58 -12.53 22.60
C TRP A 79 -7.38 -11.90 23.31
N GLY A 80 -6.68 -11.01 22.60
CA GLY A 80 -5.54 -10.24 23.11
C GLY A 80 -4.27 -11.04 23.40
N ASP A 81 -4.15 -12.31 22.98
CA ASP A 81 -2.95 -13.10 23.22
C ASP A 81 -1.91 -12.95 22.10
N SER A 82 -1.18 -11.83 22.14
CA SER A 82 -0.10 -11.51 21.20
C SER A 82 1.08 -12.47 21.28
N ARG A 83 1.10 -13.48 22.15
CA ARG A 83 2.15 -14.52 22.11
C ARG A 83 1.90 -15.55 21.01
N THR A 84 0.70 -15.58 20.45
CA THR A 84 0.30 -16.48 19.36
C THR A 84 0.21 -15.73 18.04
N CYS A 85 0.47 -16.44 16.94
CA CYS A 85 0.37 -15.91 15.59
C CYS A 85 0.11 -17.07 14.62
N ILE A 86 -1.15 -17.23 14.23
CA ILE A 86 -1.58 -18.12 13.15
C ILE A 86 -1.58 -17.28 11.88
N LYS A 87 -0.83 -17.73 10.87
CA LYS A 87 -0.69 -17.06 9.58
C LYS A 87 -1.34 -17.94 8.53
N GLU A 88 -2.40 -17.44 7.91
CA GLU A 88 -3.08 -18.12 6.81
C GLU A 88 -2.67 -17.47 5.49
N PRO A 89 -2.69 -18.19 4.36
CA PRO A 89 -2.60 -17.56 3.05
C PRO A 89 -3.64 -16.45 2.92
N ASP A 90 -3.20 -15.29 2.45
CA ASP A 90 -4.07 -14.15 2.21
C ASP A 90 -4.24 -13.93 0.72
N ASP A 91 -5.40 -13.41 0.35
CA ASP A 91 -5.73 -13.05 -1.02
C ASP A 91 -4.79 -11.96 -1.56
N ASN A 92 -4.08 -11.21 -0.72
CA ASN A 92 -3.25 -10.08 -1.12
C ASN A 92 -1.80 -10.16 -0.59
N ASP A 93 -1.30 -11.36 -0.30
CA ASP A 93 0.04 -11.55 0.27
C ASP A 93 1.13 -10.88 -0.59
N GLY A 94 1.04 -10.94 -1.93
CA GLY A 94 2.04 -10.34 -2.81
C GLY A 94 2.05 -8.81 -2.70
N GLN A 95 0.88 -8.17 -2.70
CA GLN A 95 0.74 -6.73 -2.51
C GLN A 95 1.25 -6.27 -1.15
N TRP A 96 0.82 -6.89 -0.05
CA TRP A 96 1.25 -6.49 1.28
C TRP A 96 2.76 -6.69 1.47
N THR A 97 3.29 -7.79 0.95
CA THR A 97 4.74 -8.03 0.93
C THR A 97 5.49 -7.00 0.09
N SER A 98 4.92 -6.56 -1.04
CA SER A 98 5.52 -5.53 -1.89
C SER A 98 5.71 -4.20 -1.14
N MET A 99 4.71 -3.81 -0.36
CA MET A 99 4.71 -2.58 0.43
C MET A 99 5.72 -2.68 1.58
N TYR A 100 5.79 -3.83 2.25
CA TYR A 100 6.83 -4.08 3.24
C TYR A 100 8.22 -4.05 2.63
N LEU A 101 8.43 -4.74 1.50
CA LEU A 101 9.70 -4.78 0.80
C LEU A 101 10.14 -3.37 0.37
N ALA A 102 9.24 -2.53 -0.13
CA ALA A 102 9.54 -1.13 -0.41
C ALA A 102 10.03 -0.37 0.83
N SER A 103 9.41 -0.62 2.00
CA SER A 103 9.88 -0.04 3.27
C SER A 103 11.33 -0.45 3.59
N GLN A 104 11.68 -1.72 3.36
CA GLN A 104 13.03 -2.23 3.62
C GLN A 104 14.05 -1.73 2.59
N ILE A 105 13.64 -1.54 1.33
CA ILE A 105 14.48 -0.92 0.30
C ILE A 105 14.79 0.54 0.68
N PHE A 106 13.76 1.33 1.03
CA PHE A 106 13.97 2.71 1.49
C PHE A 106 14.84 2.77 2.74
N ARG A 107 14.60 1.88 3.71
CA ARG A 107 15.42 1.73 4.91
C ARG A 107 16.88 1.42 4.56
N TYR A 108 17.13 0.49 3.66
CA TYR A 108 18.47 0.16 3.20
C TYR A 108 19.14 1.37 2.56
N VAL A 109 18.45 2.12 1.69
CA VAL A 109 19.04 3.29 1.04
C VAL A 109 19.37 4.39 2.06
N VAL A 110 18.51 4.61 3.06
CA VAL A 110 18.74 5.63 4.11
C VAL A 110 19.88 5.23 5.05
N THR A 111 19.99 3.95 5.39
CA THR A 111 20.92 3.47 6.44
C THR A 111 22.23 2.89 5.88
N GLN A 112 22.23 2.46 4.62
CA GLN A 112 23.32 1.74 3.95
C GLN A 112 23.73 0.42 4.67
N ASP A 113 22.83 -0.19 5.44
CA ASP A 113 23.10 -1.43 6.19
C ASP A 113 22.90 -2.68 5.30
N SER A 114 23.98 -3.42 5.06
CA SER A 114 23.95 -4.63 4.23
C SER A 114 23.08 -5.77 4.78
N ARG A 115 22.78 -5.77 6.09
CA ARG A 115 21.88 -6.77 6.70
C ARG A 115 20.45 -6.55 6.25
N ILE A 116 20.04 -5.28 6.14
CA ILE A 116 18.71 -4.88 5.67
C ILE A 116 18.56 -5.22 4.19
N LYS A 117 19.63 -5.00 3.41
CA LYS A 117 19.69 -5.46 2.01
C LYS A 117 19.43 -6.96 1.89
N ALA A 118 20.11 -7.78 2.70
CA ALA A 118 19.94 -9.24 2.67
C ALA A 118 18.51 -9.66 3.07
N GLN A 119 17.91 -8.99 4.07
CA GLN A 119 16.51 -9.20 4.44
C GLN A 119 15.55 -8.82 3.29
N ALA A 120 15.74 -7.68 2.65
CA ALA A 120 14.93 -7.26 1.51
C ALA A 120 14.99 -8.28 0.35
N TRP A 121 16.16 -8.84 0.07
CA TRP A 121 16.30 -9.91 -0.94
C TRP A 121 15.48 -11.16 -0.61
N LYS A 122 15.36 -11.54 0.67
CA LYS A 122 14.52 -12.67 1.09
C LYS A 122 13.04 -12.45 0.74
N HIS A 123 12.53 -11.24 0.93
CA HIS A 123 11.14 -10.89 0.58
C HIS A 123 10.95 -10.81 -0.94
N PHE A 124 11.91 -10.24 -1.67
CA PHE A 124 11.89 -10.26 -3.13
C PHE A 124 11.88 -11.69 -3.69
N GLU A 125 12.68 -12.60 -3.13
CA GLU A 125 12.72 -14.01 -3.53
C GLU A 125 11.41 -14.74 -3.29
N ALA A 126 10.71 -14.43 -2.20
CA ALA A 126 9.36 -14.95 -1.94
C ALA A 126 8.33 -14.42 -2.95
N MET A 127 8.44 -13.15 -3.34
CA MET A 127 7.58 -12.58 -4.40
C MET A 127 7.94 -13.12 -5.80
N GLU A 128 9.22 -13.35 -6.09
CA GLU A 128 9.68 -13.98 -7.34
C GLU A 128 9.14 -15.41 -7.44
N LEU A 129 9.05 -16.14 -6.32
CA LEU A 129 8.44 -17.46 -6.24
C LEU A 129 6.95 -17.47 -6.59
N LEU A 130 6.21 -16.38 -6.30
CA LEU A 130 4.81 -16.25 -6.70
C LEU A 130 4.66 -16.14 -8.22
N SER A 131 5.73 -15.76 -8.94
CA SER A 131 5.65 -15.54 -10.38
C SER A 131 5.69 -16.84 -11.18
N ILE A 132 4.61 -17.07 -11.91
CA ILE A 132 4.58 -17.88 -13.12
C ILE A 132 4.75 -16.90 -14.29
N PRO A 133 5.37 -17.29 -15.42
CA PRO A 133 5.61 -16.35 -16.51
C PRO A 133 4.35 -15.56 -16.92
N GLY A 134 4.34 -14.26 -16.57
CA GLY A 134 3.24 -13.35 -16.86
C GLY A 134 2.11 -13.28 -15.84
N TYR A 135 2.12 -14.14 -14.82
CA TYR A 135 1.06 -14.27 -13.84
C TYR A 135 1.61 -14.47 -12.41
N PRO A 136 1.54 -13.47 -11.53
CA PRO A 136 1.84 -13.66 -10.11
C PRO A 136 0.65 -14.32 -9.40
N ALA A 137 0.92 -15.40 -8.66
CA ALA A 137 -0.03 -15.98 -7.71
C ALA A 137 -0.30 -15.01 -6.56
N ARG A 138 -1.50 -15.11 -5.95
CA ARG A 138 -1.86 -14.33 -4.75
C ARG A 138 -1.01 -14.72 -3.54
N SER A 139 -0.87 -16.03 -3.35
CA SER A 139 -0.14 -16.63 -2.24
C SER A 139 0.36 -18.03 -2.60
N PHE A 140 1.15 -18.64 -1.71
CA PHE A 140 1.55 -20.05 -1.79
C PHE A 140 1.47 -20.74 -0.43
N ALA A 141 1.19 -22.05 -0.46
CA ALA A 141 1.13 -22.89 0.72
C ALA A 141 1.60 -24.31 0.39
N LYS A 142 1.90 -25.10 1.43
CA LYS A 142 2.07 -26.54 1.24
C LYS A 142 0.72 -27.20 0.96
N ARG A 143 0.72 -28.22 0.10
CA ARG A 143 -0.49 -28.95 -0.30
C ARG A 143 -1.19 -29.67 0.86
N SER A 144 -0.44 -30.05 1.89
CA SER A 144 -0.98 -30.67 3.10
C SER A 144 -1.66 -29.70 4.06
N ASP A 145 -1.30 -28.41 3.98
CA ASP A 145 -1.57 -27.45 5.06
C ASP A 145 -2.87 -26.68 4.81
N PHE A 146 -3.37 -26.66 3.57
CA PHE A 146 -4.54 -25.87 3.19
C PHE A 146 -5.41 -26.59 2.17
N LEU A 147 -6.68 -26.79 2.51
CA LEU A 147 -7.73 -27.29 1.61
C LEU A 147 -8.73 -26.14 1.38
N SER A 148 -8.51 -25.37 0.31
CA SER A 148 -9.31 -24.16 0.04
C SER A 148 -10.60 -24.42 -0.72
N LYS A 149 -11.51 -23.43 -0.65
CA LYS A 149 -12.72 -23.28 -1.49
C LYS A 149 -12.48 -22.42 -2.75
N ILE A 150 -11.37 -21.69 -2.82
CA ILE A 150 -10.94 -20.86 -3.97
C ILE A 150 -10.10 -21.73 -4.93
N PRO A 151 -9.92 -21.39 -6.22
CA PRO A 151 -9.04 -22.16 -7.09
C PRO A 151 -7.57 -22.08 -6.66
N TRP A 152 -7.01 -23.22 -6.25
CA TRP A 152 -5.57 -23.42 -6.03
C TRP A 152 -5.04 -24.35 -7.10
N TYR A 153 -3.79 -24.13 -7.50
CA TYR A 153 -3.14 -24.97 -8.51
C TYR A 153 -1.75 -25.42 -8.03
N PRO A 154 -1.32 -26.63 -8.41
CA PRO A 154 -0.01 -27.15 -8.01
C PRO A 154 1.12 -26.30 -8.59
N SER A 155 2.20 -26.11 -7.82
CA SER A 155 3.40 -25.50 -8.38
C SER A 155 3.96 -26.38 -9.52
N PRO A 156 4.31 -25.78 -10.68
CA PRO A 156 4.95 -26.53 -11.76
C PRO A 156 6.41 -26.90 -11.44
N VAL A 157 7.02 -26.25 -10.45
CA VAL A 157 8.44 -26.39 -10.09
C VAL A 157 8.64 -27.08 -8.74
N TYR A 158 7.76 -26.82 -7.76
CA TYR A 158 7.91 -27.29 -6.38
C TYR A 158 6.79 -28.26 -6.00
N PRO A 159 7.00 -29.59 -6.05
CA PRO A 159 5.93 -30.59 -5.94
C PRO A 159 5.05 -30.50 -4.68
N ASP A 160 5.63 -30.00 -3.58
CA ASP A 160 4.98 -29.86 -2.27
C ASP A 160 4.16 -28.56 -2.13
N LEU A 161 4.33 -27.61 -3.05
CA LEU A 161 3.65 -26.32 -3.02
C LEU A 161 2.43 -26.29 -3.93
N GLN A 162 1.48 -25.46 -3.54
CA GLN A 162 0.36 -24.99 -4.34
C GLN A 162 0.30 -23.48 -4.25
N PHE A 163 -0.21 -22.87 -5.32
CA PHE A 163 -0.37 -21.44 -5.47
C PHE A 163 -1.84 -21.09 -5.53
N GLN A 164 -2.18 -19.95 -4.95
CA GLN A 164 -3.52 -19.42 -5.00
C GLN A 164 -3.73 -18.65 -6.32
N GLY A 165 -4.79 -19.02 -7.05
CA GLY A 165 -5.17 -18.38 -8.31
C GLY A 165 -6.19 -17.26 -8.13
N ASP A 166 -6.80 -16.86 -9.24
CA ASP A 166 -7.75 -15.73 -9.34
C ASP A 166 -7.18 -14.41 -8.78
N THR A 167 -5.90 -14.15 -9.05
CA THR A 167 -5.19 -12.88 -8.81
C THR A 167 -6.05 -11.67 -9.18
N SER A 168 -5.95 -10.62 -8.36
CA SER A 168 -6.63 -9.34 -8.57
C SER A 168 -5.64 -8.22 -8.89
N SER A 169 -6.16 -7.06 -9.32
CA SER A 169 -5.36 -5.94 -9.84
C SER A 169 -4.51 -5.22 -8.80
N ASP A 170 -4.84 -5.42 -7.54
CA ASP A 170 -4.15 -4.92 -6.37
C ASP A 170 -2.81 -5.65 -6.14
N GLU A 171 -2.75 -6.95 -6.43
CA GLU A 171 -1.50 -7.72 -6.54
C GLU A 171 -0.61 -7.13 -7.63
N ILE A 172 -1.14 -6.91 -8.84
CA ILE A 172 -0.36 -6.35 -9.95
C ILE A 172 0.16 -4.95 -9.60
N CYS A 173 -0.63 -4.11 -8.92
CA CYS A 173 -0.18 -2.82 -8.41
C CYS A 173 1.03 -2.96 -7.48
N GLY A 174 0.99 -3.90 -6.54
CA GLY A 174 2.09 -4.15 -5.61
C GLY A 174 3.36 -4.66 -6.31
N HIS A 175 3.21 -5.66 -7.17
CA HIS A 175 4.31 -6.23 -7.95
C HIS A 175 5.00 -5.18 -8.85
N GLU A 176 4.22 -4.43 -9.63
CA GLU A 176 4.73 -3.37 -10.51
C GLU A 176 5.27 -2.16 -9.71
N PHE A 177 4.86 -1.98 -8.46
CA PHE A 177 5.44 -0.97 -7.57
C PHE A 177 6.83 -1.32 -7.06
N VAL A 178 7.03 -2.54 -6.58
CA VAL A 178 8.26 -2.87 -5.88
C VAL A 178 9.38 -3.33 -6.81
N TYR A 179 9.08 -3.97 -7.95
CA TYR A 179 10.11 -4.47 -8.86
C TYR A 179 11.00 -3.36 -9.45
N PRO A 180 10.48 -2.18 -9.86
CA PRO A 180 11.32 -1.05 -10.21
C PRO A 180 12.27 -0.64 -9.07
N LEU A 181 11.80 -0.63 -7.82
CA LEU A 181 12.63 -0.30 -6.66
C LEU A 181 13.72 -1.36 -6.43
N VAL A 182 13.42 -2.63 -6.66
CA VAL A 182 14.42 -3.71 -6.60
C VAL A 182 15.48 -3.50 -7.68
N HIS A 183 15.06 -3.23 -8.92
CA HIS A 183 15.97 -2.99 -10.05
C HIS A 183 16.89 -1.78 -9.81
N ASP A 184 16.33 -0.66 -9.36
CA ASP A 184 17.06 0.61 -9.33
C ASP A 184 17.81 0.84 -8.01
N LEU A 185 17.25 0.39 -6.88
CA LEU A 185 17.76 0.73 -5.55
C LEU A 185 18.35 -0.46 -4.80
N LEU A 186 17.78 -1.66 -4.95
CA LEU A 186 18.25 -2.85 -4.22
C LEU A 186 19.40 -3.55 -4.95
N ALA A 187 19.29 -3.70 -6.28
CA ALA A 187 20.24 -4.44 -7.10
C ALA A 187 21.64 -3.80 -7.16
N SER A 188 22.65 -4.66 -7.03
CA SER A 188 24.07 -4.30 -6.99
C SER A 188 24.77 -4.49 -8.34
N ASN A 189 24.20 -5.35 -9.20
CA ASN A 189 24.79 -5.81 -10.45
C ASN A 189 23.69 -6.12 -11.47
N ASP A 190 24.10 -6.36 -12.71
CA ASP A 190 23.17 -6.54 -13.83
C ASP A 190 22.37 -7.84 -13.75
N ASP A 191 22.91 -8.90 -13.12
CA ASP A 191 22.18 -10.16 -12.92
C ASP A 191 21.01 -9.96 -11.93
N GLU A 192 21.25 -9.23 -10.84
CA GLU A 192 20.21 -8.83 -9.88
C GLU A 192 19.16 -7.92 -10.53
N ARG A 193 19.58 -6.94 -11.34
CA ARG A 193 18.65 -6.09 -12.11
C ARG A 193 17.79 -6.91 -13.05
N LYS A 194 18.39 -7.88 -13.74
CA LYS A 194 17.71 -8.73 -14.70
C LYS A 194 16.58 -9.55 -14.06
N ARG A 195 16.73 -10.00 -12.81
CA ARG A 195 15.67 -10.72 -12.07
C ARG A 195 14.40 -9.88 -11.98
N ALA A 196 14.50 -8.65 -11.47
CA ALA A 196 13.37 -7.74 -11.37
C ALA A 196 12.82 -7.34 -12.75
N TYR A 197 13.69 -7.06 -13.72
CA TYR A 197 13.30 -6.71 -15.09
C TYR A 197 12.44 -7.79 -15.75
N VAL A 198 12.82 -9.07 -15.61
CA VAL A 198 12.05 -10.18 -16.21
C VAL A 198 10.64 -10.25 -15.65
N LEU A 199 10.45 -9.96 -14.35
CA LEU A 199 9.14 -9.96 -13.72
C LEU A 199 8.27 -8.81 -14.25
N ILE A 200 8.80 -7.58 -14.29
CA ILE A 200 8.14 -6.40 -14.87
C ILE A 200 7.70 -6.69 -16.31
N PHE A 201 8.66 -7.13 -17.13
CA PHE A 201 8.42 -7.39 -18.56
C PHE A 201 7.37 -8.47 -18.75
N ASN A 202 7.47 -9.60 -18.05
CA ASN A 202 6.56 -10.72 -18.25
C ASN A 202 5.12 -10.37 -17.88
N ILE A 203 4.89 -9.71 -16.73
CA ILE A 203 3.55 -9.30 -16.28
C ILE A 203 2.92 -8.37 -17.31
N THR A 204 3.60 -7.28 -17.65
CA THR A 204 3.06 -6.29 -18.59
C THR A 204 2.89 -6.87 -20.01
N ASN A 205 3.84 -7.70 -20.49
CA ASN A 205 3.71 -8.38 -21.79
C ASN A 205 2.53 -9.37 -21.81
N HIS A 206 2.26 -10.05 -20.70
CA HIS A 206 1.10 -10.94 -20.60
C HIS A 206 -0.20 -10.17 -20.77
N ILE A 207 -0.37 -9.06 -20.04
CA ILE A 207 -1.56 -8.20 -20.14
C ILE A 207 -1.72 -7.65 -21.58
N LEU A 208 -0.64 -7.13 -22.16
CA LEU A 208 -0.63 -6.60 -23.54
C LEU A 208 -1.06 -7.66 -24.57
N THR A 209 -0.58 -8.90 -24.42
CA THR A 209 -0.83 -9.99 -25.39
C THR A 209 -2.17 -10.71 -25.18
N HIS A 210 -2.88 -10.43 -24.09
CA HIS A 210 -4.16 -11.02 -23.75
C HIS A 210 -5.30 -10.00 -23.74
N ASP A 211 -5.27 -9.07 -24.70
CA ASP A 211 -6.32 -8.05 -24.89
C ASP A 211 -6.61 -7.25 -23.61
N TRP A 212 -5.55 -6.86 -22.90
CA TRP A 212 -5.64 -6.04 -21.69
C TRP A 212 -6.30 -6.74 -20.50
N TYR A 213 -6.21 -8.06 -20.42
CA TYR A 213 -6.68 -8.86 -19.30
C TYR A 213 -5.55 -9.69 -18.69
N LEU A 214 -5.71 -10.07 -17.43
CA LEU A 214 -4.87 -11.10 -16.81
C LEU A 214 -5.54 -12.47 -16.97
N PHE A 215 -4.79 -13.41 -17.53
CA PHE A 215 -5.20 -14.82 -17.61
C PHE A 215 -4.35 -15.65 -16.65
N GLY A 216 -5.01 -16.45 -15.81
CA GLY A 216 -4.34 -17.33 -14.86
C GLY A 216 -3.94 -18.67 -15.47
N GLU A 217 -3.40 -19.56 -14.63
CA GLU A 217 -2.89 -20.89 -15.00
C GLU A 217 -3.97 -21.79 -15.65
N ASN A 218 -5.23 -21.61 -15.30
CA ASN A 218 -6.35 -22.35 -15.88
C ASN A 218 -6.82 -21.81 -17.25
N HIS A 219 -6.09 -20.86 -17.83
CA HIS A 219 -6.45 -20.13 -19.05
C HIS A 219 -7.81 -19.41 -18.99
N ASN A 220 -8.33 -19.17 -17.79
CA ASN A 220 -9.46 -18.30 -17.58
C ASN A 220 -8.96 -16.91 -17.21
N ARG A 221 -9.75 -15.91 -17.60
CA ARG A 221 -9.58 -14.54 -17.13
C ARG A 221 -9.78 -14.50 -15.61
N THR A 222 -8.96 -13.72 -14.90
CA THR A 222 -9.23 -13.46 -13.48
C THR A 222 -10.44 -12.55 -13.30
N THR A 223 -11.03 -12.59 -12.11
CA THR A 223 -12.26 -11.87 -11.81
C THR A 223 -12.06 -10.35 -11.82
N TRP A 224 -10.96 -9.87 -11.21
CA TRP A 224 -10.76 -8.47 -10.87
C TRP A 224 -9.67 -7.75 -11.69
N ASP A 225 -8.88 -8.47 -12.51
CA ASP A 225 -7.93 -7.83 -13.42
C ASP A 225 -8.54 -7.56 -14.79
N TYR A 226 -8.70 -6.28 -15.11
CA TYR A 226 -9.15 -5.87 -16.42
C TYR A 226 -8.74 -4.44 -16.74
N TRP A 227 -8.14 -4.29 -17.91
CA TRP A 227 -7.71 -3.02 -18.50
C TRP A 227 -8.26 -2.82 -19.91
N ASN A 228 -9.24 -3.65 -20.29
CA ASN A 228 -9.79 -3.65 -21.63
C ASN A 228 -10.75 -2.47 -21.85
N PRO A 229 -10.61 -1.72 -22.95
CA PRO A 229 -11.48 -0.57 -23.25
C PRO A 229 -12.96 -0.89 -23.37
N VAL A 230 -13.34 -2.09 -23.82
CA VAL A 230 -14.75 -2.49 -23.90
C VAL A 230 -15.36 -2.55 -22.52
N GLN A 231 -14.64 -3.09 -21.54
CA GLN A 231 -15.12 -3.18 -20.17
C GLN A 231 -15.03 -1.81 -19.46
N ILE A 232 -13.90 -1.13 -19.56
CA ILE A 232 -13.63 0.10 -18.79
C ILE A 232 -14.45 1.31 -19.28
N ASN A 233 -14.58 1.50 -20.60
CA ASN A 233 -15.22 2.69 -21.15
C ASN A 233 -16.68 2.47 -21.55
N ASN A 234 -17.06 1.25 -21.94
CA ASN A 234 -18.38 1.00 -22.54
C ASN A 234 -19.35 0.26 -21.61
N ASP A 235 -18.92 -0.19 -20.43
CA ASP A 235 -19.76 -0.89 -19.46
C ASP A 235 -19.90 -0.06 -18.18
N SER A 236 -21.11 0.40 -17.90
CA SER A 236 -21.41 1.24 -16.74
C SER A 236 -21.19 0.54 -15.40
N ARG A 237 -21.13 -0.79 -15.38
CA ARG A 237 -20.87 -1.57 -14.16
C ARG A 237 -19.46 -1.34 -13.60
N TYR A 238 -18.51 -0.95 -14.45
CA TYR A 238 -17.11 -0.74 -14.09
C TYR A 238 -16.71 0.74 -14.15
N GLN A 239 -17.69 1.65 -14.12
CA GLN A 239 -17.43 3.08 -14.22
C GLN A 239 -16.57 3.60 -13.06
N GLU A 240 -16.73 3.05 -11.85
CA GLU A 240 -16.01 3.45 -10.65
C GLU A 240 -14.52 3.07 -10.74
N ASP A 241 -14.22 1.94 -11.41
CA ASP A 241 -12.86 1.43 -11.60
C ASP A 241 -12.17 2.02 -12.84
N ARG A 242 -12.90 2.81 -13.65
CA ARG A 242 -12.39 3.35 -14.93
C ARG A 242 -11.11 4.16 -14.75
N GLY A 243 -11.13 5.08 -13.78
CA GLY A 243 -10.02 6.00 -13.55
C GLY A 243 -8.78 5.28 -13.04
N ILE A 244 -8.95 4.39 -12.06
CA ILE A 244 -7.85 3.64 -11.46
C ILE A 244 -7.25 2.61 -12.43
N ASN A 245 -8.07 1.84 -13.16
CA ASN A 245 -7.53 0.84 -14.09
C ASN A 245 -6.84 1.53 -15.28
N SER A 246 -7.35 2.67 -15.75
CA SER A 246 -6.65 3.45 -16.79
C SER A 246 -5.29 3.95 -16.30
N LEU A 247 -5.19 4.40 -15.05
CA LEU A 247 -3.93 4.82 -14.43
C LEU A 247 -2.95 3.64 -14.32
N GLN A 248 -3.40 2.49 -13.83
CA GLN A 248 -2.62 1.27 -13.69
C GLN A 248 -1.96 0.85 -15.01
N ILE A 249 -2.76 0.61 -16.06
CA ILE A 249 -2.22 0.07 -17.31
C ILE A 249 -1.26 1.04 -18.01
N LEU A 250 -1.53 2.34 -17.95
CA LEU A 250 -0.61 3.34 -18.50
C LEU A 250 0.71 3.37 -17.71
N ALA A 251 0.65 3.22 -16.38
CA ALA A 251 1.85 3.10 -15.56
C ALA A 251 2.66 1.86 -15.94
N TYR A 252 2.04 0.68 -16.05
CA TYR A 252 2.70 -0.58 -16.36
C TYR A 252 3.38 -0.56 -17.75
N LEU A 253 2.67 -0.08 -18.77
CA LEU A 253 3.19 0.02 -20.13
C LEU A 253 4.40 0.95 -20.22
N LEU A 254 4.32 2.14 -19.63
CA LEU A 254 5.41 3.11 -19.68
C LEU A 254 6.60 2.70 -18.80
N GLN A 255 6.34 2.06 -17.65
CA GLN A 255 7.38 1.51 -16.79
C GLN A 255 8.17 0.43 -17.54
N THR A 256 7.46 -0.52 -18.17
CA THR A 256 8.06 -1.61 -18.94
C THR A 256 8.79 -1.08 -20.17
N TYR A 257 8.24 -0.07 -20.87
CA TYR A 257 8.92 0.61 -21.96
C TYR A 257 10.25 1.24 -21.51
N GLY A 258 10.26 1.92 -20.37
CA GLY A 258 11.45 2.58 -19.82
C GLY A 258 12.64 1.63 -19.61
N TYR A 259 12.36 0.37 -19.24
CA TYR A 259 13.37 -0.67 -19.06
C TYR A 259 13.70 -1.45 -20.34
N SER A 260 12.70 -1.81 -21.14
CA SER A 260 12.86 -2.72 -22.28
C SER A 260 13.24 -2.01 -23.58
N GLY A 261 12.77 -0.78 -23.78
CA GLY A 261 12.79 -0.11 -25.08
C GLY A 261 11.96 -0.81 -26.15
N ASP A 262 11.07 -1.72 -25.78
CA ASP A 262 10.20 -2.42 -26.73
C ASP A 262 9.00 -1.51 -27.10
N GLU A 263 9.00 -1.04 -28.34
CA GLU A 263 8.01 -0.08 -28.86
C GLU A 263 6.57 -0.58 -28.75
N ARG A 264 6.33 -1.91 -28.66
CA ARG A 264 4.97 -2.45 -28.50
C ARG A 264 4.26 -1.90 -27.25
N PHE A 265 4.99 -1.61 -26.18
CA PHE A 265 4.40 -1.04 -24.97
C PHE A 265 4.05 0.44 -25.13
N LEU A 266 4.91 1.21 -25.81
CA LEU A 266 4.62 2.61 -26.12
C LEU A 266 3.46 2.74 -27.13
N ASP A 267 3.42 1.87 -28.13
CA ASP A 267 2.32 1.75 -29.08
C ASP A 267 1.01 1.39 -28.38
N GLY A 268 1.06 0.46 -27.41
CA GLY A 268 -0.08 0.12 -26.56
C GLY A 268 -0.59 1.33 -25.76
N ALA A 269 0.29 2.10 -25.14
CA ALA A 269 -0.09 3.30 -24.41
C ALA A 269 -0.69 4.37 -25.35
N ASN A 270 -0.10 4.55 -26.54
CA ASN A 270 -0.62 5.44 -27.58
C ASN A 270 -2.01 5.02 -28.06
N LEU A 271 -2.26 3.72 -28.23
CA LEU A 271 -3.57 3.20 -28.61
C LEU A 271 -4.63 3.50 -27.53
N LEU A 272 -4.32 3.19 -26.27
CA LEU A 272 -5.23 3.42 -25.14
C LEU A 272 -5.55 4.91 -24.95
N ILE A 273 -4.56 5.79 -25.14
CA ILE A 273 -4.75 7.24 -25.07
C ILE A 273 -5.50 7.76 -26.31
N GLY A 274 -4.99 7.50 -27.50
CA GLY A 274 -5.49 8.10 -28.74
C GLY A 274 -6.87 7.59 -29.13
N SER A 275 -7.11 6.28 -29.03
CA SER A 275 -8.37 5.66 -29.46
C SER A 275 -9.39 5.55 -28.34
N TYR A 276 -8.96 5.42 -27.08
CA TYR A 276 -9.84 5.13 -25.95
C TYR A 276 -9.80 6.18 -24.85
N GLN A 277 -9.04 7.27 -25.01
CA GLN A 277 -9.02 8.42 -24.11
C GLN A 277 -8.63 8.07 -22.67
N TYR A 278 -7.74 7.10 -22.48
CA TYR A 278 -7.32 6.66 -21.14
C TYR A 278 -6.68 7.78 -20.32
N ASN A 279 -5.99 8.72 -20.96
CA ASN A 279 -5.51 9.94 -20.31
C ASN A 279 -6.65 10.75 -19.66
N VAL A 280 -7.80 10.90 -20.33
CA VAL A 280 -8.94 11.64 -19.78
C VAL A 280 -9.53 10.94 -18.55
N ASN A 281 -9.52 9.60 -18.53
CA ASN A 281 -9.99 8.81 -17.40
C ASN A 281 -9.21 9.12 -16.10
N LEU A 282 -7.93 9.52 -16.20
CA LEU A 282 -7.12 9.87 -15.02
C LEU A 282 -7.65 11.08 -14.25
N ILE A 283 -8.38 12.01 -14.89
CA ILE A 283 -8.93 13.20 -14.22
C ILE A 283 -9.86 12.80 -13.07
N ASN A 284 -10.69 11.77 -13.29
CA ASN A 284 -11.60 11.21 -12.29
C ASN A 284 -11.08 9.87 -11.78
N GLN A 285 -9.78 9.81 -11.41
CA GLN A 285 -9.18 8.60 -10.84
C GLN A 285 -10.02 8.06 -9.68
N LYS A 286 -10.39 8.93 -8.74
CA LYS A 286 -11.28 8.60 -7.62
C LYS A 286 -12.67 9.16 -7.90
N MET A 287 -13.63 8.27 -8.16
CA MET A 287 -15.05 8.63 -8.16
C MET A 287 -15.57 8.67 -6.72
N ILE A 288 -16.08 9.82 -6.29
CA ILE A 288 -16.57 10.00 -4.92
C ILE A 288 -18.08 9.81 -4.93
N ALA A 289 -18.49 8.59 -4.64
CA ALA A 289 -19.86 8.27 -4.33
C ALA A 289 -20.03 8.19 -2.81
N VAL A 290 -21.07 8.83 -2.28
CA VAL A 290 -21.38 8.77 -0.83
C VAL A 290 -21.86 7.38 -0.45
N CYS A 291 -22.63 6.75 -1.33
CA CYS A 291 -23.03 5.35 -1.32
C CYS A 291 -22.58 4.73 -2.64
N ALA A 292 -22.20 3.45 -2.63
CA ALA A 292 -21.99 2.70 -3.87
C ALA A 292 -23.24 2.82 -4.77
N SER A 293 -23.04 2.93 -6.08
CA SER A 293 -24.16 2.87 -7.01
C SER A 293 -24.76 1.45 -6.94
N ASP A 294 -26.07 1.32 -6.69
CA ASP A 294 -26.83 0.08 -6.47
C ASP A 294 -26.67 -0.96 -7.60
N PHE A 295 -25.52 -1.64 -7.66
CA PHE A 295 -25.36 -2.84 -8.46
C PHE A 295 -25.15 -4.02 -7.52
N GLU A 296 -25.79 -5.14 -7.87
CA GLU A 296 -25.82 -6.43 -7.17
C GLU A 296 -24.42 -7.04 -6.88
N TYR A 297 -23.36 -6.38 -7.38
CA TYR A 297 -21.94 -6.71 -7.22
C TYR A 297 -21.07 -5.50 -6.80
N ALA A 298 -21.69 -4.37 -6.45
CA ALA A 298 -21.01 -3.25 -5.82
C ALA A 298 -20.65 -3.70 -4.39
N LEU A 299 -19.53 -4.42 -4.30
CA LEU A 299 -18.87 -4.71 -3.04
C LEU A 299 -18.68 -3.37 -2.30
N PRO A 300 -18.82 -3.36 -0.96
CA PRO A 300 -18.73 -2.13 -0.18
C PRO A 300 -17.48 -1.38 -0.63
N VAL A 301 -17.66 -0.17 -1.19
CA VAL A 301 -16.63 0.69 -1.81
C VAL A 301 -15.28 0.41 -1.16
N PHE A 302 -14.51 -0.53 -1.74
CA PHE A 302 -13.19 -0.83 -1.22
C PHE A 302 -12.38 0.42 -1.52
N ASP A 303 -11.67 0.92 -0.52
CA ASP A 303 -10.87 2.12 -0.70
C ASP A 303 -9.61 1.73 -1.49
N TYR A 304 -9.73 1.59 -2.81
CA TYR A 304 -8.66 1.28 -3.76
C TYR A 304 -7.60 2.40 -3.88
N ASP A 305 -7.57 3.32 -2.92
CA ASP A 305 -6.63 4.43 -2.88
C ASP A 305 -5.19 3.92 -2.81
N GLN A 306 -4.92 2.84 -2.09
CA GLN A 306 -3.56 2.31 -2.04
C GLN A 306 -3.07 1.94 -3.44
N MET A 307 -3.87 1.20 -4.21
CA MET A 307 -3.57 0.81 -5.59
C MET A 307 -3.38 2.03 -6.51
N ALA A 308 -4.22 3.05 -6.37
CA ALA A 308 -4.10 4.27 -7.15
C ALA A 308 -2.79 5.01 -6.87
N TYR A 309 -2.40 5.11 -5.60
CA TYR A 309 -1.17 5.83 -5.22
C TYR A 309 0.08 5.03 -5.57
N LEU A 310 0.06 3.70 -5.43
CA LEU A 310 1.11 2.85 -6.01
C LEU A 310 1.25 3.09 -7.52
N SER A 311 0.13 3.20 -8.23
CA SER A 311 0.14 3.46 -9.68
C SER A 311 0.61 4.88 -10.05
N TYR A 312 0.25 5.90 -9.27
CA TYR A 312 0.79 7.26 -9.45
C TYR A 312 2.30 7.31 -9.21
N PHE A 313 2.78 6.57 -8.20
CA PHE A 313 4.21 6.42 -7.96
C PHE A 313 4.89 5.79 -9.18
N ASN A 314 4.35 4.69 -9.70
CA ASN A 314 4.90 3.97 -10.85
C ASN A 314 4.90 4.83 -12.12
N LEU A 315 3.82 5.58 -12.39
CA LEU A 315 3.76 6.45 -13.55
C LEU A 315 4.80 7.58 -13.47
N ALA A 316 4.94 8.23 -12.32
CA ALA A 316 5.97 9.24 -12.09
C ALA A 316 7.39 8.65 -12.23
N HIS A 317 7.58 7.44 -11.71
CA HIS A 317 8.83 6.68 -11.81
C HIS A 317 9.17 6.31 -13.27
N ALA A 318 8.19 5.85 -14.05
CA ALA A 318 8.34 5.53 -15.46
C ALA A 318 8.80 6.74 -16.27
N PHE A 319 8.21 7.92 -16.03
CA PHE A 319 8.63 9.17 -16.67
C PHE A 319 10.10 9.50 -16.39
N HIS A 320 10.54 9.34 -15.13
CA HIS A 320 11.94 9.52 -14.76
C HIS A 320 12.86 8.48 -15.41
N THR A 321 12.44 7.22 -15.41
CA THR A 321 13.17 6.08 -16.00
C THR A 321 13.40 6.31 -17.49
N ILE A 322 12.36 6.68 -18.24
CA ILE A 322 12.45 6.95 -19.69
C ILE A 322 13.41 8.14 -19.95
N ALA A 323 13.28 9.22 -19.19
CA ALA A 323 14.11 10.41 -19.37
C ALA A 323 15.59 10.13 -19.09
N SER A 324 15.89 9.31 -18.08
CA SER A 324 17.24 8.99 -17.63
C SER A 324 17.87 7.75 -18.27
N SER A 325 17.06 6.89 -18.93
CA SER A 325 17.51 5.59 -19.45
C SER A 325 18.69 5.72 -20.42
N VAL A 326 19.77 4.98 -20.17
CA VAL A 326 20.92 4.92 -21.10
C VAL A 326 20.71 3.94 -22.25
N SER A 327 19.74 3.03 -22.11
CA SER A 327 19.42 1.99 -23.09
C SER A 327 18.52 2.49 -24.23
N LEU A 328 17.70 3.51 -23.98
CA LEU A 328 16.83 4.10 -25.00
C LEU A 328 17.61 5.05 -25.92
N SER A 329 17.42 4.90 -27.23
CA SER A 329 17.96 5.84 -28.21
C SER A 329 17.31 7.23 -28.10
N THR A 330 17.95 8.26 -28.68
CA THR A 330 17.40 9.62 -28.72
C THR A 330 16.01 9.68 -29.37
N VAL A 331 15.77 8.86 -30.39
CA VAL A 331 14.48 8.78 -31.09
C VAL A 331 13.41 8.18 -30.19
N GLN A 332 13.73 7.07 -29.53
CA GLN A 332 12.83 6.40 -28.58
C GLN A 332 12.42 7.32 -27.43
N LYS A 333 13.40 8.03 -26.84
CA LYS A 333 13.11 9.04 -25.82
C LYS A 333 12.21 10.15 -26.35
N ALA A 334 12.42 10.63 -27.57
CA ALA A 334 11.61 11.69 -28.16
C ALA A 334 10.16 11.22 -28.42
N HIS A 335 9.98 9.98 -28.89
CA HIS A 335 8.64 9.39 -29.09
C HIS A 335 7.88 9.30 -27.76
N ALA A 336 8.51 8.76 -26.73
CA ALA A 336 7.89 8.66 -25.41
C ALA A 336 7.64 10.03 -24.79
N GLN A 337 8.57 10.98 -24.93
CA GLN A 337 8.42 12.34 -24.37
C GLN A 337 7.16 13.03 -24.90
N SER A 338 6.82 12.89 -26.18
CA SER A 338 5.59 13.48 -26.72
C SER A 338 4.31 12.93 -26.09
N LEU A 339 4.26 11.63 -25.76
CA LEU A 339 3.13 11.03 -25.05
C LEU A 339 3.12 11.49 -23.59
N ILE A 340 4.28 11.49 -22.95
CA ILE A 340 4.46 11.90 -21.55
C ILE A 340 4.01 13.35 -21.35
N ASP A 341 4.40 14.27 -22.23
CA ASP A 341 4.01 15.69 -22.19
C ASP A 341 2.50 15.86 -22.22
N ASN A 342 1.79 15.03 -22.99
CA ASN A 342 0.33 15.02 -23.04
C ASN A 342 -0.31 14.37 -21.82
N LEU A 343 0.33 13.37 -21.20
CA LEU A 343 -0.24 12.62 -20.08
C LEU A 343 -0.08 13.34 -18.73
N TRP A 344 1.00 14.10 -18.56
CA TRP A 344 1.33 14.79 -17.31
C TRP A 344 0.18 15.66 -16.78
N GLU A 345 -0.45 16.47 -17.62
CA GLU A 345 -1.52 17.36 -17.19
C GLU A 345 -2.71 16.58 -16.60
N TYR A 346 -3.10 15.48 -17.25
CA TYR A 346 -4.20 14.63 -16.78
C TYR A 346 -3.85 13.92 -15.47
N MET A 347 -2.62 13.42 -15.36
CA MET A 347 -2.11 12.82 -14.13
C MET A 347 -2.13 13.81 -12.97
N ASP A 348 -1.63 15.04 -13.18
CA ASP A 348 -1.58 16.08 -12.15
C ASP A 348 -2.97 16.51 -11.69
N ILE A 349 -3.92 16.68 -12.62
CA ILE A 349 -5.31 17.00 -12.29
C ILE A 349 -5.94 15.87 -11.45
N GLY A 350 -5.79 14.63 -11.89
CA GLY A 350 -6.32 13.46 -11.20
C GLY A 350 -5.76 13.29 -9.80
N LEU A 351 -4.43 13.36 -9.68
CA LEU A 351 -3.72 13.24 -8.41
C LEU A 351 -4.16 14.33 -7.43
N ASP A 352 -4.23 15.58 -7.87
CA ASP A 352 -4.61 16.72 -7.04
C ASP A 352 -6.09 16.68 -6.63
N LEU A 353 -6.99 16.14 -7.47
CA LEU A 353 -8.39 15.90 -7.12
C LEU A 353 -8.53 14.77 -6.10
N SER A 354 -7.91 13.61 -6.36
CA SER A 354 -7.91 12.46 -5.45
C SER A 354 -7.35 12.83 -4.07
N PHE A 355 -6.21 13.53 -4.05
CA PHE A 355 -5.52 13.90 -2.81
C PHE A 355 -6.23 15.01 -2.02
N SER A 356 -7.10 15.81 -2.64
CA SER A 356 -7.91 16.80 -1.93
C SER A 356 -8.74 16.19 -0.80
N TYR A 357 -9.11 14.92 -0.94
CA TYR A 357 -9.81 14.15 0.07
C TYR A 357 -8.84 13.33 0.91
N LYS A 358 -7.88 12.65 0.25
CA LYS A 358 -6.98 11.73 0.94
C LYS A 358 -6.07 12.40 1.98
N LYS A 359 -5.71 13.67 1.77
CA LYS A 359 -4.94 14.46 2.74
C LYS A 359 -5.58 14.51 4.13
N MET A 360 -6.91 14.35 4.24
CA MET A 360 -7.63 14.40 5.51
C MET A 360 -7.24 13.25 6.45
N GLU A 361 -6.73 12.15 5.90
CA GLU A 361 -6.28 10.99 6.68
C GLU A 361 -4.88 11.17 7.27
N LYS A 362 -4.13 12.16 6.76
CA LYS A 362 -2.78 12.52 7.20
C LYS A 362 -1.77 11.36 7.12
N THR A 363 -2.11 10.30 6.39
CA THR A 363 -1.32 9.08 6.31
C THR A 363 0.01 9.34 5.60
N PRO A 364 1.16 9.01 6.23
CA PRO A 364 2.48 9.18 5.63
C PRO A 364 2.62 8.58 4.23
N PHE A 365 2.02 7.39 4.02
CA PHE A 365 2.05 6.66 2.75
C PHE A 365 1.53 7.50 1.57
N PHE A 366 0.30 8.00 1.67
CA PHE A 366 -0.28 8.84 0.63
C PHE A 366 0.46 10.18 0.48
N ASN A 367 0.93 10.75 1.60
CA ASN A 367 1.63 12.04 1.60
C ASN A 367 2.96 11.97 0.84
N PHE A 368 3.81 10.97 1.10
CA PHE A 368 5.10 10.88 0.42
C PHE A 368 4.93 10.56 -1.07
N ILE A 369 3.95 9.73 -1.43
CA ILE A 369 3.65 9.43 -2.84
C ILE A 369 3.16 10.68 -3.56
N TYR A 370 2.26 11.45 -2.96
CA TYR A 370 1.81 12.72 -3.54
C TYR A 370 3.00 13.66 -3.78
N CYS A 371 3.88 13.81 -2.80
CA CYS A 371 5.09 14.65 -2.93
C CYS A 371 6.05 14.16 -4.02
N TYR A 372 6.22 12.84 -4.14
CA TYR A 372 7.01 12.21 -5.20
C TYR A 372 6.39 12.45 -6.58
N ALA A 373 5.13 12.08 -6.77
CA ALA A 373 4.43 12.15 -8.05
C ALA A 373 4.22 13.59 -8.53
N SER A 374 3.95 14.52 -7.61
CA SER A 374 3.83 15.95 -7.90
C SER A 374 5.17 16.63 -8.22
N GLY A 375 6.31 15.95 -8.06
CA GLY A 375 7.62 16.52 -8.39
C GLY A 375 8.16 17.50 -7.33
N GLN A 376 7.67 17.42 -6.09
CA GLN A 376 8.03 18.32 -4.98
C GLN A 376 9.17 17.79 -4.09
N VAL A 377 9.78 16.67 -4.46
CA VAL A 377 10.95 16.07 -3.79
C VAL A 377 12.14 16.00 -4.76
N ASN A 378 13.36 15.97 -4.23
CA ASN A 378 14.59 16.04 -5.03
C ASN A 378 14.66 14.97 -6.13
N GLN A 379 14.15 13.77 -5.85
CA GLN A 379 14.16 12.62 -6.76
C GLN A 379 13.39 12.91 -8.08
N THR A 380 12.37 13.76 -8.03
CA THR A 380 11.48 14.08 -9.17
C THR A 380 11.48 15.57 -9.53
N GLN A 381 12.27 16.40 -8.86
CA GLN A 381 12.35 17.83 -9.12
C GLN A 381 12.86 18.15 -10.54
N ASN A 382 13.79 17.35 -11.07
CA ASN A 382 14.38 17.60 -12.39
C ASN A 382 13.42 17.30 -13.56
N THR A 383 12.53 16.32 -13.40
CA THR A 383 11.44 16.07 -14.36
C THR A 383 10.38 17.17 -14.25
N SER A 384 10.16 17.71 -13.05
CA SER A 384 9.28 18.86 -12.82
C SER A 384 9.82 20.17 -13.41
N ASN A 385 11.13 20.42 -13.37
CA ASN A 385 11.72 21.65 -13.89
C ASN A 385 11.57 21.82 -15.43
N LYS A 386 11.37 20.72 -16.17
CA LYS A 386 11.05 20.78 -17.61
C LYS A 386 9.59 21.16 -17.90
N ARG A 387 8.71 21.19 -16.89
CA ARG A 387 7.28 21.55 -17.00
C ARG A 387 7.01 23.05 -17.26
N HIS A 388 8.02 23.91 -17.10
CA HIS A 388 7.89 25.37 -16.98
C HIS A 388 7.55 26.13 -18.28
N GLY A 389 7.19 25.45 -19.37
CA GLY A 389 6.79 26.05 -20.65
C GLY A 389 5.28 26.25 -20.82
N LEU A 390 4.45 25.55 -20.04
CA LEU A 390 2.99 25.68 -20.01
C LEU A 390 2.59 26.22 -18.63
N THR A 391 1.63 27.15 -18.59
CA THR A 391 1.21 27.89 -17.39
C THR A 391 1.01 26.98 -16.19
N MET A 392 1.82 27.17 -15.13
CA MET A 392 1.75 26.36 -13.91
C MET A 392 0.34 26.33 -13.34
N ARG A 393 -0.19 25.13 -13.12
CA ARG A 393 -1.09 24.92 -11.99
C ARG A 393 -0.21 24.67 -10.78
N ALA A 394 -0.18 25.61 -9.84
CA ALA A 394 0.43 25.34 -8.53
C ALA A 394 -0.38 24.19 -7.89
N PHE A 395 0.29 23.10 -7.49
CA PHE A 395 -0.35 22.05 -6.70
C PHE A 395 -0.99 22.68 -5.46
N ARG A 396 -2.18 22.19 -5.10
CA ARG A 396 -2.92 22.77 -3.97
C ARG A 396 -2.31 22.41 -2.61
N HIS A 397 -1.37 21.47 -2.58
CA HIS A 397 -0.84 20.88 -1.35
C HIS A 397 0.69 20.97 -1.30
N ASP A 398 1.19 21.62 -0.25
CA ASP A 398 2.62 21.83 0.01
C ASP A 398 3.20 20.68 0.85
N CYS A 399 4.34 20.14 0.41
CA CYS A 399 4.97 18.98 1.04
C CYS A 399 5.54 19.24 2.44
N ASN A 400 5.82 20.49 2.83
CA ASN A 400 6.18 20.77 4.23
C ASN A 400 4.98 20.59 5.16
N SER A 401 3.78 21.04 4.75
CA SER A 401 2.55 20.77 5.49
C SER A 401 2.26 19.27 5.59
N LEU A 402 2.41 18.53 4.48
CA LEU A 402 2.15 17.09 4.45
C LEU A 402 3.16 16.27 5.27
N SER A 403 4.39 16.75 5.37
CA SER A 403 5.39 16.20 6.29
C SER A 403 4.93 16.30 7.75
N ASN A 404 4.43 17.47 8.17
CA ASN A 404 3.91 17.66 9.53
C ASN A 404 2.70 16.75 9.83
N ASP A 405 1.81 16.59 8.86
CA ASP A 405 0.67 15.67 8.97
C ASP A 405 1.12 14.21 9.16
N GLY A 406 2.12 13.76 8.37
CA GLY A 406 2.70 12.43 8.51
C GLY A 406 3.39 12.22 9.86
N VAL A 407 4.12 13.22 10.35
CA VAL A 407 4.73 13.20 11.70
C VAL A 407 3.66 13.06 12.77
N TRP A 408 2.60 13.85 12.71
CA TRP A 408 1.48 13.77 13.65
C TRP A 408 0.83 12.37 13.63
N HIS A 409 0.60 11.82 12.43
CA HIS A 409 -0.01 10.50 12.26
C HIS A 409 0.87 9.41 12.90
N MET A 410 2.18 9.40 12.65
CA MET A 410 3.11 8.42 13.24
C MET A 410 3.31 8.60 14.75
N GLN A 411 3.26 9.85 15.26
CA GLN A 411 3.29 10.11 16.69
C GLN A 411 2.09 9.48 17.40
N ARG A 412 0.92 9.52 16.75
CA ARG A 412 -0.35 8.96 17.23
C ARG A 412 -0.55 7.50 16.83
N TRP A 413 0.35 6.88 16.06
CA TRP A 413 0.24 5.46 15.73
C TRP A 413 0.48 4.58 16.97
N PRO A 414 -0.42 3.63 17.29
CA PRO A 414 -0.31 2.82 18.50
C PRO A 414 0.89 1.85 18.43
N LEU A 415 1.50 1.54 19.58
CA LEU A 415 2.62 0.58 19.68
C LEU A 415 2.17 -0.88 19.59
N GLU A 416 0.93 -1.15 19.95
CA GLU A 416 0.27 -2.45 19.84
C GLU A 416 -0.65 -2.42 18.64
N LEU A 417 -0.53 -3.42 17.77
CA LEU A 417 -1.25 -3.48 16.49
C LEU A 417 -2.43 -4.46 16.52
N ILE A 418 -2.85 -4.86 17.72
CA ILE A 418 -4.05 -5.67 17.93
C ILE A 418 -5.28 -4.83 17.56
N HIS A 419 -6.21 -5.45 16.84
CA HIS A 419 -7.51 -4.90 16.48
C HIS A 419 -8.44 -4.91 17.69
N TRP A 420 -8.11 -4.09 18.70
CA TRP A 420 -8.95 -4.00 19.89
C TRP A 420 -10.36 -3.56 19.53
N ALA A 421 -11.36 -4.22 20.12
CA ALA A 421 -12.75 -3.83 19.95
C ALA A 421 -12.96 -2.40 20.48
N GLN A 422 -13.40 -1.52 19.60
CA GLN A 422 -13.66 -0.11 19.90
C GLN A 422 -15.08 0.27 19.47
N PHE A 423 -15.71 1.13 20.26
CA PHE A 423 -17.09 1.60 20.06
C PHE A 423 -17.11 3.14 20.08
N ASN A 424 -16.48 3.77 19.10
CA ASN A 424 -16.44 5.23 19.05
C ASN A 424 -17.80 5.84 18.72
N SER A 425 -18.79 5.06 18.27
CA SER A 425 -20.16 5.55 18.07
C SER A 425 -20.86 5.93 19.37
N ASP A 426 -20.41 5.40 20.52
CA ASP A 426 -20.93 5.74 21.85
C ASP A 426 -20.33 7.06 22.40
N ARG A 427 -19.32 7.63 21.73
CA ARG A 427 -18.64 8.86 22.17
C ARG A 427 -19.48 10.10 21.88
N LEU A 428 -19.70 10.91 22.92
CA LEU A 428 -20.47 12.17 22.82
C LEU A 428 -19.74 13.27 22.03
N ASP A 429 -18.40 13.19 21.91
CA ASP A 429 -17.58 14.16 21.20
C ASP A 429 -17.42 13.86 19.69
N VAL A 430 -17.88 12.68 19.25
CA VAL A 430 -17.71 12.21 17.88
C VAL A 430 -18.96 12.49 17.04
N GLN A 431 -18.77 13.16 15.91
CA GLN A 431 -19.85 13.43 14.97
C GLN A 431 -19.97 12.31 13.95
N ILE A 432 -21.17 11.77 13.78
CA ILE A 432 -21.47 10.73 12.80
C ILE A 432 -21.67 11.35 11.41
N ASN A 433 -21.06 10.74 10.39
CA ASN A 433 -21.28 11.11 8.99
C ASN A 433 -22.57 10.46 8.48
N VAL A 434 -23.71 11.10 8.76
CA VAL A 434 -25.05 10.59 8.40
C VAL A 434 -25.20 10.28 6.90
N PRO A 435 -24.71 11.14 5.96
CA PRO A 435 -24.78 10.81 4.54
C PRO A 435 -24.06 9.51 4.16
N ALA A 436 -22.92 9.19 4.78
CA ALA A 436 -22.08 8.04 4.43
C ALA A 436 -22.50 6.71 5.12
N GLN A 437 -23.71 6.62 5.67
CA GLN A 437 -24.22 5.44 6.41
C GLN A 437 -24.91 4.41 5.50
N CYS A 438 -24.41 4.23 4.29
CA CYS A 438 -25.05 3.38 3.29
C CYS A 438 -24.88 1.90 3.63
N TYR A 439 -23.76 1.55 4.26
CA TYR A 439 -23.41 0.21 4.73
C TYR A 439 -22.71 0.31 6.09
N PRO A 440 -22.83 -0.71 6.96
CA PRO A 440 -22.00 -0.78 8.16
C PRO A 440 -20.51 -0.86 7.78
N PRO A 441 -19.59 -0.42 8.65
CA PRO A 441 -19.83 0.15 9.99
C PRO A 441 -20.18 1.65 9.96
N ILE A 442 -20.62 2.17 11.11
CA ILE A 442 -20.94 3.59 11.28
C ILE A 442 -19.68 4.43 11.06
N LYS A 443 -19.76 5.44 10.19
CA LYS A 443 -18.62 6.33 9.89
C LYS A 443 -18.66 7.67 10.63
N SER A 444 -17.49 8.16 11.00
CA SER A 444 -17.23 9.51 11.55
C SER A 444 -17.25 10.58 10.45
N LEU A 445 -17.63 11.81 10.81
CA LEU A 445 -17.53 12.98 9.95
C LEU A 445 -16.09 13.48 9.80
N GLN A 446 -15.28 13.29 10.84
CA GLN A 446 -13.86 13.64 10.87
C GLN A 446 -13.07 12.41 11.27
N MET A 447 -11.90 12.23 10.65
CA MET A 447 -11.01 11.12 10.96
C MET A 447 -10.59 11.19 12.43
N LEU A 448 -10.74 10.08 13.15
CA LEU A 448 -10.20 9.94 14.49
C LEU A 448 -8.68 9.71 14.44
N PRO A 449 -7.92 10.18 15.44
CA PRO A 449 -6.49 9.90 15.55
C PRO A 449 -6.21 8.39 15.48
N PRO A 450 -5.06 7.95 14.91
CA PRO A 450 -4.74 6.53 14.76
C PRO A 450 -4.82 5.68 16.04
N ASP A 451 -4.51 6.25 17.20
CA ASP A 451 -4.59 5.60 18.52
C ASP A 451 -5.97 5.67 19.19
N GLU A 452 -6.98 6.23 18.50
CA GLU A 452 -8.38 6.26 18.92
C GLU A 452 -9.29 5.43 18.00
N ARG A 453 -8.70 4.64 17.10
CA ARG A 453 -9.41 3.74 16.17
C ARG A 453 -8.77 2.34 16.18
N SER A 454 -9.46 1.34 15.64
CA SER A 454 -8.87 0.03 15.39
C SER A 454 -7.74 0.17 14.36
N THR A 455 -6.64 -0.55 14.58
CA THR A 455 -5.49 -0.53 13.68
C THR A 455 -5.83 -1.36 12.45
N LYS A 456 -5.91 -0.74 11.27
CA LYS A 456 -6.17 -1.43 10.01
C LYS A 456 -5.14 -1.07 8.95
N ASN A 457 -5.17 -1.80 7.84
CA ASN A 457 -4.41 -1.45 6.63
C ASN A 457 -4.84 -0.12 6.01
N VAL A 458 -3.94 0.48 5.22
CA VAL A 458 -4.12 1.85 4.66
C VAL A 458 -5.31 1.98 3.70
N ASP A 459 -5.86 0.87 3.25
CA ASP A 459 -7.03 0.72 2.38
C ASP A 459 -8.33 0.46 3.16
N GLN A 460 -8.28 0.48 4.50
CA GLN A 460 -9.42 0.14 5.33
C GLN A 460 -9.84 1.29 6.25
N GLY A 461 -11.04 1.80 5.99
CA GLY A 461 -11.99 2.19 7.04
C GLY A 461 -11.51 3.21 8.08
N VAL A 462 -10.65 4.18 7.72
CA VAL A 462 -10.11 5.15 8.71
C VAL A 462 -11.17 6.05 9.37
N TYR A 463 -12.38 6.07 8.79
CA TYR A 463 -13.54 6.76 9.34
C TYR A 463 -14.48 5.85 10.12
N ASP A 464 -14.26 4.54 10.13
CA ASP A 464 -15.11 3.58 10.85
C ASP A 464 -15.03 3.85 12.36
N LEU A 465 -16.19 3.97 13.00
CA LEU A 465 -16.29 4.25 14.44
C LEU A 465 -16.15 3.00 15.29
N ASP A 466 -16.81 1.92 14.84
CA ASP A 466 -16.95 0.70 15.61
C ASP A 466 -16.31 -0.44 14.83
N ASP A 467 -15.29 -1.05 15.43
CA ASP A 467 -14.49 -2.08 14.77
C ASP A 467 -13.65 -2.87 15.78
N GLY A 468 -12.95 -3.91 15.31
CA GLY A 468 -12.04 -4.72 16.09
C GLY A 468 -12.72 -5.88 16.82
N ASP A 469 -12.02 -7.01 16.88
CA ASP A 469 -12.46 -8.22 17.56
C ASP A 469 -11.48 -8.68 18.65
N GLY A 470 -10.29 -8.08 18.72
CA GLY A 470 -9.18 -8.43 19.59
C GLY A 470 -8.54 -9.78 19.27
N LEU A 471 -8.76 -10.32 18.06
CA LEU A 471 -8.22 -11.60 17.60
C LEU A 471 -7.19 -11.45 16.48
N ILE A 472 -7.13 -10.29 15.83
CA ILE A 472 -6.16 -10.01 14.76
C ILE A 472 -5.12 -9.01 15.26
N GLU A 473 -3.86 -9.23 14.94
CA GLU A 473 -2.79 -8.23 15.01
C GLU A 473 -2.26 -7.94 13.61
N THR A 474 -2.39 -6.69 13.17
CA THR A 474 -1.92 -6.27 11.85
C THR A 474 -0.41 -6.14 11.81
N ASP A 475 0.17 -6.48 10.67
CA ASP A 475 1.59 -6.33 10.47
C ASP A 475 2.05 -4.85 10.48
N PRO A 476 3.29 -4.54 10.85
CA PRO A 476 3.77 -3.16 11.01
C PRO A 476 4.03 -2.35 9.73
N THR A 477 3.73 -2.89 8.54
CA THR A 477 4.09 -2.29 7.24
C THR A 477 3.60 -0.86 7.08
N ASN A 478 2.38 -0.55 7.53
CA ASN A 478 1.80 0.79 7.36
C ASN A 478 2.65 1.87 8.03
N PHE A 479 3.18 1.58 9.22
CA PHE A 479 4.10 2.48 9.91
C PHE A 479 5.48 2.48 9.23
N LEU A 480 6.05 1.30 8.96
CA LEU A 480 7.41 1.17 8.43
C LEU A 480 7.56 1.80 7.05
N LEU A 481 6.62 1.56 6.13
CA LEU A 481 6.62 2.17 4.80
C LEU A 481 6.45 3.68 4.87
N GLY A 482 5.55 4.16 5.71
CA GLY A 482 5.39 5.59 5.96
C GLY A 482 6.65 6.26 6.48
N TYR A 483 7.25 5.68 7.52
CA TYR A 483 8.46 6.20 8.16
C TYR A 483 9.66 6.20 7.20
N TRP A 484 9.99 5.05 6.61
CA TRP A 484 11.15 4.92 5.73
C TRP A 484 10.97 5.64 4.39
N GLY A 485 9.74 5.66 3.85
CA GLY A 485 9.41 6.45 2.66
C GLY A 485 9.62 7.95 2.89
N MET A 486 9.11 8.50 4.00
CA MET A 486 9.35 9.91 4.33
C MET A 486 10.83 10.22 4.56
N ARG A 487 11.59 9.34 5.21
CA ARG A 487 13.06 9.51 5.37
C ARG A 487 13.77 9.52 4.01
N TYR A 488 13.45 8.56 3.14
CA TYR A 488 14.06 8.45 1.81
C TYR A 488 13.80 9.69 0.94
N PHE A 489 12.59 10.23 0.98
CA PHE A 489 12.23 11.45 0.24
C PHE A 489 12.60 12.77 0.95
N ASN A 490 13.35 12.72 2.05
CA ASN A 490 13.72 13.89 2.88
C ASN A 490 12.53 14.71 3.39
N LEU A 491 11.39 14.05 3.60
CA LEU A 491 10.20 14.59 4.24
C LEU A 491 10.20 14.37 5.75
N LEU A 492 11.15 13.59 6.27
CA LEU A 492 11.41 13.38 7.69
C LEU A 492 12.93 13.40 7.89
N GLN A 493 13.41 14.20 8.85
CA GLN A 493 14.84 14.28 9.17
C GLN A 493 15.25 13.15 10.12
#